data_AF-A0A952NT17-F1
#
_entry.id   AF-A0A952NT17-F1
#
_cell.length_a   1.000
_cell.length_b   1.000
_cell.length_c   1.000
_cell.angle_alpha   90.00
_cell.angle_beta   90.00
_cell.angle_gamma   90.00
#
_symmetry.space_group_name_H-M   'P 1'
#
loop_
_entity.id
_entity.type
_entity.pdbx_description
1 polymer ?
#
loop_
_entity_poly.entity_id
_entity_poly.type
_entity_poly.pdbx_seq_one_letter_code
_entity_poly.pdbx_strand_id
1 'polypeptide(L)'
;MPYKPSNYNDLSPYLIVESANRLMEFLEKALGATRIQSYEHEGRVMHAEMQVGDTVLMLADASEQYPAVKSVMHLYLADVDAAFASSLAAGGVEVHPPMQNEGEADRRGTFTDPCGNLWSLSTKMG
;
A
#
# COMPACT_ATOMS: atom_id res chain seq x y z
N MET A 1 -29.70 -6.79 6.17
CA MET A 1 -28.61 -6.68 5.19
C MET A 1 -27.38 -6.18 5.94
N PRO A 2 -26.17 -6.67 5.66
CA PRO A 2 -24.97 -6.12 6.29
C PRO A 2 -24.80 -4.65 5.88
N TYR A 3 -24.30 -3.81 6.79
CA TYR A 3 -24.10 -2.37 6.52
C TYR A 3 -22.86 -2.07 5.65
N LYS A 4 -22.01 -3.08 5.43
CA LYS A 4 -20.83 -3.04 4.57
C LYS A 4 -20.57 -4.40 3.91
N PRO A 5 -19.80 -4.46 2.81
CA PRO A 5 -19.38 -5.73 2.21
C PRO A 5 -18.47 -6.53 3.15
N SER A 6 -18.47 -7.85 3.02
CA SER A 6 -17.72 -8.75 3.93
C SER A 6 -16.20 -8.62 3.81
N ASN A 7 -15.70 -8.12 2.70
CA ASN A 7 -14.28 -7.93 2.41
C ASN A 7 -13.77 -6.51 2.73
N TYR A 8 -14.56 -5.68 3.44
CA TYR A 8 -14.18 -4.30 3.75
C TYR A 8 -13.89 -4.12 5.25
N ASN A 9 -12.78 -3.45 5.54
CA ASN A 9 -12.48 -2.96 6.88
C ASN A 9 -13.44 -1.81 7.22
N ASP A 10 -13.69 -1.56 8.51
CA ASP A 10 -14.49 -0.39 8.92
C ASP A 10 -13.77 0.93 8.62
N LEU A 11 -12.44 0.89 8.59
CA LEU A 11 -11.57 2.01 8.23
C LEU A 11 -10.67 1.56 7.08
N SER A 12 -10.81 2.21 5.92
CA SER A 12 -9.95 2.00 4.75
C SER A 12 -9.09 3.25 4.54
N PRO A 13 -7.76 3.12 4.40
CA PRO A 13 -6.93 4.23 3.97
C PRO A 13 -7.37 4.71 2.59
N TYR A 14 -7.41 6.02 2.39
CA TYR A 14 -7.66 6.63 1.09
C TYR A 14 -6.43 7.44 0.67
N LEU A 15 -5.71 6.95 -0.34
CA LEU A 15 -4.47 7.54 -0.83
C LEU A 15 -4.75 8.44 -2.02
N ILE A 16 -4.53 9.74 -1.85
CA ILE A 16 -4.55 10.72 -2.93
C ILE A 16 -3.12 10.94 -3.38
N VAL A 17 -2.80 10.49 -4.59
CA VAL A 17 -1.41 10.40 -5.08
C VAL A 17 -1.26 11.05 -6.45
N GLU A 18 -0.02 11.37 -6.82
CA GLU A 18 0.26 12.01 -8.12
C GLU A 18 -0.13 11.13 -9.32
N SER A 19 -0.05 9.80 -9.18
CA SER A 19 -0.53 8.84 -10.17
C SER A 19 -0.99 7.55 -9.49
N ALA A 20 -2.29 7.38 -9.33
CA ALA A 20 -2.90 6.19 -8.75
C ALA A 20 -2.70 4.97 -9.63
N ASN A 21 -2.69 5.11 -10.97
CA ASN A 21 -2.33 4.01 -11.87
C ASN A 21 -0.91 3.48 -11.58
N ARG A 22 0.07 4.37 -11.41
CA ARG A 22 1.44 3.98 -11.05
C ARG A 22 1.50 3.29 -9.68
N LEU A 23 0.74 3.76 -8.70
CA LEU A 23 0.68 3.13 -7.39
C LEU A 23 -0.03 1.77 -7.43
N MET A 24 -1.11 1.61 -8.18
CA MET A 24 -1.80 0.32 -8.34
C MET A 24 -0.87 -0.73 -8.95
N GLU A 25 -0.17 -0.40 -10.04
CA GLU A 25 0.81 -1.30 -10.65
C GLU A 25 1.95 -1.67 -9.69
N PHE A 26 2.40 -0.70 -8.89
CA PHE A 26 3.38 -0.94 -7.84
C PHE A 26 2.83 -1.93 -6.81
N LEU A 27 1.64 -1.70 -6.27
CA LEU A 27 1.02 -2.56 -5.26
C LEU A 27 0.79 -3.99 -5.75
N GLU A 28 0.37 -4.16 -7.01
CA GLU A 28 0.22 -5.48 -7.65
C GLU A 28 1.55 -6.24 -7.68
N LYS A 29 2.64 -5.59 -8.10
CA LYS A 29 3.96 -6.21 -8.24
C LYS A 29 4.69 -6.38 -6.90
N ALA A 30 4.57 -5.41 -6.01
CA ALA A 30 5.31 -5.32 -4.76
C ALA A 30 4.69 -6.16 -3.65
N LEU A 31 3.36 -6.07 -3.50
CA LEU A 31 2.63 -6.58 -2.34
C LEU A 31 1.56 -7.61 -2.72
N GLY A 32 1.50 -8.03 -3.99
CA GLY A 32 0.50 -8.98 -4.47
C GLY A 32 -0.93 -8.44 -4.38
N ALA A 33 -1.09 -7.12 -4.47
CA ALA A 33 -2.40 -6.49 -4.37
C ALA A 33 -3.33 -6.96 -5.49
N THR A 34 -4.62 -7.13 -5.18
CA THR A 34 -5.66 -7.45 -6.17
C THR A 34 -6.56 -6.25 -6.39
N ARG A 35 -6.78 -5.88 -7.64
CA ARG A 35 -7.72 -4.80 -8.00
C ARG A 35 -9.16 -5.27 -7.81
N ILE A 36 -9.92 -4.57 -6.97
CA ILE A 36 -11.37 -4.83 -6.77
C ILE A 36 -12.17 -4.06 -7.82
N GLN A 37 -11.93 -2.75 -7.91
CA GLN A 37 -12.57 -1.87 -8.88
C GLN A 37 -11.69 -0.66 -9.18
N SER A 38 -11.93 -0.04 -10.34
CA SER A 38 -11.34 1.23 -10.73
C SER A 38 -12.32 1.99 -11.61
N TYR A 39 -12.49 3.27 -11.31
CA TYR A 39 -13.25 4.21 -12.11
C TYR A 39 -12.33 5.34 -12.58
N GLU A 40 -12.22 5.46 -13.89
CA GLU A 40 -11.43 6.49 -14.55
C GLU A 40 -12.32 7.49 -15.29
N HIS A 41 -11.90 8.75 -15.30
CA HIS A 41 -12.52 9.81 -16.08
C HIS A 41 -11.42 10.64 -16.74
N GLU A 42 -11.50 10.81 -18.06
CA GLU A 42 -10.52 11.57 -18.86
C GLU A 42 -9.06 11.14 -18.61
N GLY A 43 -8.83 9.83 -18.44
CA GLY A 43 -7.51 9.24 -18.21
C GLY A 43 -6.95 9.42 -16.80
N ARG A 44 -7.77 9.92 -15.86
CA ARG A 44 -7.43 10.04 -14.45
C ARG A 44 -8.23 9.05 -13.62
N VAL A 45 -7.59 8.42 -12.64
CA VAL A 45 -8.27 7.55 -11.68
C VAL A 45 -9.00 8.43 -10.69
N MET A 46 -10.33 8.45 -10.78
CA MET A 46 -11.17 9.20 -9.84
C MET A 46 -11.38 8.42 -8.55
N HIS A 47 -11.43 7.09 -8.66
CA HIS A 47 -11.52 6.19 -7.52
C HIS A 47 -11.03 4.79 -7.93
N ALA A 48 -10.26 4.14 -7.08
CA ALA A 48 -9.92 2.73 -7.22
C ALA A 48 -9.80 2.06 -5.86
N GLU A 49 -9.93 0.74 -5.86
CA GLU A 49 -9.82 -0.09 -4.67
C GLU A 49 -8.88 -1.27 -4.94
N MET A 50 -7.90 -1.42 -4.06
CA MET A 50 -6.89 -2.47 -4.11
C MET A 50 -6.92 -3.26 -2.80
N GLN A 51 -7.04 -4.57 -2.88
CA GLN A 51 -6.98 -5.45 -1.73
C GLN A 51 -5.56 -5.95 -1.50
N VAL A 52 -5.04 -5.80 -0.28
CA VAL A 52 -3.78 -6.40 0.17
C VAL A 52 -4.06 -7.15 1.47
N GLY A 53 -3.88 -8.46 1.45
CA GLY A 53 -4.30 -9.31 2.57
C GLY A 53 -5.81 -9.15 2.83
N ASP A 54 -6.17 -8.74 4.04
CA ASP A 54 -7.54 -8.45 4.45
C ASP A 54 -7.91 -6.95 4.37
N THR A 55 -7.00 -6.12 3.88
CA THR A 55 -7.16 -4.67 3.86
C THR A 55 -7.53 -4.16 2.48
N VAL A 56 -8.55 -3.30 2.40
CA VAL A 56 -8.88 -2.54 1.19
C VAL A 56 -8.27 -1.14 1.28
N LEU A 57 -7.39 -0.83 0.32
CA LEU A 57 -6.85 0.50 0.09
C LEU A 57 -7.68 1.20 -0.98
N MET A 58 -8.10 2.42 -0.72
CA MET A 58 -8.77 3.27 -1.70
C MET A 58 -7.75 4.26 -2.29
N LEU A 59 -7.86 4.56 -3.58
CA LEU A 59 -6.92 5.44 -4.27
C LEU A 59 -7.63 6.42 -5.20
N ALA A 60 -7.03 7.59 -5.41
CA ALA A 60 -7.39 8.51 -6.48
C ALA A 60 -6.17 9.32 -6.93
N ASP A 61 -6.22 9.80 -8.16
CA ASP A 61 -5.30 10.83 -8.63
C ASP A 61 -5.58 12.15 -7.90
N ALA A 62 -4.51 12.83 -7.51
CA ALA A 62 -4.57 14.17 -6.97
C ALA A 62 -5.17 15.15 -7.97
N SER A 63 -5.78 16.24 -7.48
CA SER A 63 -6.28 17.36 -8.27
C SER A 63 -5.97 18.69 -7.59
N GLU A 64 -6.33 19.82 -8.20
CA GLU A 64 -6.18 21.14 -7.55
C GLU A 64 -6.99 21.23 -6.25
N GLN A 65 -8.18 20.60 -6.22
CA GLN A 65 -9.04 20.58 -5.04
C GLN A 65 -8.54 19.58 -3.98
N TYR A 66 -7.94 18.48 -4.44
CA TYR A 66 -7.47 17.39 -3.59
C TYR A 66 -6.00 17.08 -3.91
N PRO A 67 -5.04 17.86 -3.38
CA PRO A 67 -3.63 17.65 -3.68
C PRO A 67 -3.13 16.32 -3.12
N ALA A 68 -2.03 15.81 -3.70
CA ALA A 68 -1.40 14.58 -3.23
C ALA A 68 -0.94 14.71 -1.77
N VAL A 69 -1.15 13.67 -0.97
CA VAL A 69 -0.74 13.63 0.44
C VAL A 69 0.17 12.43 0.65
N LYS A 70 1.43 12.69 1.02
CA LYS A 70 2.36 11.61 1.38
C LYS A 70 1.87 10.97 2.66
N SER A 71 1.59 9.67 2.58
CA SER A 71 1.04 8.89 3.68
C SER A 71 2.11 7.98 4.28
N VAL A 72 1.92 7.58 5.53
CA VAL A 72 2.73 6.54 6.18
C VAL A 72 1.81 5.36 6.47
N MET A 73 2.20 4.19 6.00
CA MET A 73 1.42 2.96 6.16
C MET A 73 2.27 1.91 6.85
N HIS A 74 1.62 1.16 7.73
CA HIS A 74 2.17 -0.04 8.33
C HIS A 74 1.35 -1.24 7.87
N LEU A 75 2.02 -2.32 7.49
CA LEU A 75 1.36 -3.53 7.01
C LEU A 75 2.05 -4.77 7.56
N TYR A 76 1.25 -5.68 8.11
CA TYR A 76 1.70 -7.02 8.45
C TYR A 76 1.57 -7.96 7.26
N LEU A 77 2.61 -8.76 7.04
CA LEU A 77 2.70 -9.74 5.96
C LEU A 77 3.31 -11.03 6.49
N ALA A 78 3.05 -12.13 5.79
CA ALA A 78 3.58 -13.44 6.15
C ALA A 78 5.11 -13.52 6.06
N ASP A 79 5.72 -12.79 5.11
CA ASP A 79 7.16 -12.74 4.89
C ASP A 79 7.60 -11.32 4.50
N VAL A 80 8.16 -10.60 5.47
CA VAL A 80 8.65 -9.23 5.29
C VAL A 80 9.84 -9.17 4.35
N ASP A 81 10.73 -10.16 4.33
CA ASP A 81 11.94 -10.13 3.49
C ASP A 81 11.55 -10.30 2.02
N ALA A 82 10.66 -11.25 1.71
CA ALA A 82 10.16 -11.47 0.34
C ALA A 82 9.35 -10.27 -0.18
N ALA A 83 8.46 -9.71 0.65
CA ALA A 83 7.68 -8.54 0.27
C ALA A 83 8.55 -7.29 0.10
N PHE A 84 9.55 -7.10 0.96
CA PHE A 84 10.49 -5.99 0.86
C PHE A 84 11.32 -6.08 -0.42
N ALA A 85 11.88 -7.26 -0.72
CA ALA A 85 12.63 -7.49 -1.95
C ALA A 85 11.78 -7.22 -3.21
N SER A 86 10.53 -7.70 -3.21
CA SER A 86 9.57 -7.46 -4.30
C SER A 86 9.23 -5.97 -4.43
N SER A 87 9.10 -5.25 -3.31
CA SER A 87 8.85 -3.81 -3.29
C SER A 87 10.01 -3.02 -3.91
N LEU A 88 11.26 -3.37 -3.59
CA LEU A 88 12.42 -2.73 -4.23
C LEU A 88 12.48 -3.05 -5.73
N ALA A 89 12.23 -4.30 -6.12
CA ALA A 89 12.20 -4.69 -7.53
C ALA A 89 11.11 -3.98 -8.35
N ALA A 90 9.98 -3.62 -7.70
CA ALA A 90 8.90 -2.86 -8.30
C ALA A 90 9.17 -1.34 -8.38
N GLY A 91 10.34 -0.88 -7.92
CA GLY A 91 10.75 0.54 -7.96
C GLY A 91 10.55 1.31 -6.66
N GLY A 92 10.31 0.61 -5.54
CA GLY A 92 10.40 1.20 -4.22
C GLY A 92 11.83 1.58 -3.85
N VAL A 93 12.00 2.59 -3.02
CA VAL A 93 13.32 3.06 -2.56
C VAL A 93 13.51 2.70 -1.10
N GLU A 94 14.55 1.94 -0.80
CA GLU A 94 14.89 1.54 0.57
C GLU A 94 15.10 2.77 1.47
N VAL A 95 14.49 2.73 2.65
CA VAL A 95 14.75 3.69 3.75
C VAL A 95 15.48 2.98 4.89
N HIS A 96 14.97 1.82 5.31
CA HIS A 96 15.61 0.93 6.27
C HIS A 96 15.39 -0.54 5.86
N PRO A 97 16.45 -1.37 5.75
CA PRO A 97 16.29 -2.76 5.38
C PRO A 97 15.57 -3.54 6.51
N PRO A 98 14.93 -4.69 6.20
CA PRO A 98 14.32 -5.54 7.20
C PRO A 98 15.31 -5.97 8.29
N MET A 99 15.01 -5.60 9.53
CA MET A 99 15.80 -6.00 10.70
C MET A 99 14.89 -6.33 11.88
N GLN A 100 15.42 -7.09 12.83
CA GLN A 100 14.80 -7.37 14.12
C GLN A 100 15.83 -7.08 15.20
N ASN A 101 15.56 -6.10 16.06
CA ASN A 101 16.45 -5.78 17.18
C ASN A 101 16.22 -6.74 18.35
N GLU A 102 17.22 -6.86 19.23
CA GLU A 102 17.09 -7.66 20.45
C GLU A 102 15.88 -7.18 21.29
N GLY A 103 14.99 -8.12 21.63
CA GLY A 103 13.78 -7.84 22.40
C GLY A 103 12.57 -7.36 21.60
N GLU A 104 12.69 -7.11 20.29
CA GLU A 104 11.55 -6.78 19.43
C GLU A 104 10.83 -8.05 18.94
N ALA A 105 9.50 -8.01 18.94
CA ALA A 105 8.66 -9.11 18.46
C ALA A 105 8.60 -9.18 16.93
N ASP A 106 8.82 -8.06 16.24
CA ASP A 106 8.62 -7.97 14.80
C ASP A 106 9.94 -7.77 14.07
N ARG A 107 10.08 -8.44 12.93
CA ARG A 107 11.05 -8.08 11.91
C ARG A 107 10.40 -7.06 10.99
N ARG A 108 11.07 -5.93 10.73
CA ARG A 108 10.48 -4.80 10.01
C ARG A 108 11.46 -4.11 9.08
N GLY A 109 10.98 -3.76 7.89
CA GLY A 109 11.69 -2.92 6.91
C GLY A 109 10.82 -1.74 6.47
N THR A 110 11.46 -0.68 6.01
CA THR A 110 10.77 0.54 5.55
C THR A 110 11.31 1.01 4.20
N PHE A 111 10.42 1.38 3.28
CA PHE A 111 10.75 1.90 1.95
C PHE A 111 9.75 3.00 1.54
N THR A 112 10.06 3.77 0.50
CA THR A 112 9.08 4.66 -0.16
C THR A 112 8.60 4.10 -1.49
N ASP A 113 7.32 4.27 -1.79
CA ASP A 113 6.75 3.89 -3.08
C ASP A 113 7.06 4.94 -4.18
N PRO A 114 6.74 4.66 -5.45
CA PRO A 114 6.98 5.60 -6.56
C PRO A 114 6.19 6.91 -6.48
N CYS A 115 5.18 6.99 -5.62
CA CYS A 115 4.41 8.19 -5.30
C CYS A 115 4.88 8.86 -4.00
N GLY A 116 5.98 8.38 -3.39
CA GLY A 116 6.63 8.93 -2.21
C GLY A 116 5.94 8.62 -0.88
N ASN A 117 4.96 7.72 -0.82
CA ASN A 117 4.43 7.30 0.48
C ASN A 117 5.43 6.38 1.18
N LEU A 118 5.45 6.42 2.51
CA LEU A 118 6.32 5.60 3.33
C LEU A 118 5.59 4.32 3.75
N TRP A 119 6.19 3.17 3.48
CA TRP A 119 5.66 1.86 3.81
C TRP A 119 6.57 1.19 4.82
N SER A 120 6.01 0.76 5.94
CA SER A 120 6.68 -0.06 6.94
C SER A 120 6.05 -1.44 6.96
N LEU A 121 6.80 -2.43 6.47
CA LEU A 121 6.35 -3.82 6.39
C LEU A 121 6.85 -4.58 7.61
N SER A 122 6.02 -5.45 8.18
CA SER A 122 6.40 -6.24 9.35
C SER A 122 5.92 -7.68 9.27
N THR A 123 6.72 -8.58 9.82
CA THR A 123 6.32 -9.95 10.16
C THR A 123 6.61 -10.14 11.63
N LYS A 124 5.61 -10.59 12.38
CA LYS A 124 5.81 -10.99 13.77
C LYS A 124 6.62 -12.27 13.80
N MET A 125 7.69 -12.26 14.58
CA MET A 125 8.63 -13.37 14.72
C MET A 125 8.25 -14.18 15.96
N GLY A 126 7.86 -15.44 15.76
CA GLY A 126 7.42 -16.34 16.83
C GLY A 126 6.43 -17.38 16.36
#